data_AF-A0A9W9ZIG4-F1
#
_entry.id   AF-A0A9W9ZIG4-F1
#
_cell.length_a   1.000
_cell.length_b   1.000
_cell.length_c   1.000
_cell.angle_alpha   90.00
_cell.angle_beta   90.00
_cell.angle_gamma   90.00
#
_symmetry.space_group_name_H-M   'P 1'
#
loop_
_entity.id
_entity.type
_entity.pdbx_description
1 polymer ?
#
loop_
_entity_poly.entity_id
_entity_poly.type
_entity_poly.pdbx_seq_one_letter_code
_entity_poly.pdbx_strand_id
1 'polypeptide(L)'
;MAADLFRRNPPTREINHFLRRNMHSYLSNTGNPATMHSISRFYNEVEAAIGVLEGKYLHQSRNSEVQQLVGTQSMVINALKKIHTKVCCRLRPTPNLASPWRGEFTMDIPQEVFNVIAQHIIQRNSYGHQYKETPAVIYIEITDLKKAVFIFDKMNLESNIIPKEELLKKDLSSRNEESQERCEIVVKKTKPMTFKFYKNSKVLSVHFNYGHWNAFGVPQH
;
A
#
# COMPACT_ATOMS: atom_id res chain seq x y z
N MET A 1 39.61 2.08 -16.37
CA MET A 1 39.27 3.40 -15.79
C MET A 1 37.99 3.42 -14.95
N ALA A 2 36.99 2.55 -15.17
CA ALA A 2 35.80 2.48 -14.29
C ALA A 2 36.01 1.74 -12.95
N ALA A 3 37.01 0.84 -12.85
CA ALA A 3 37.24 0.03 -11.65
C ALA A 3 37.86 0.80 -10.46
N ASP A 4 38.62 1.86 -10.70
CA ASP A 4 39.26 2.66 -9.64
C ASP A 4 38.31 3.66 -8.96
N LEU A 5 37.19 3.99 -9.61
CA LEU A 5 36.14 4.83 -9.04
C LEU A 5 35.34 4.10 -7.95
N PHE A 6 35.12 2.79 -8.10
CA PHE A 6 34.45 1.96 -7.09
C PHE A 6 35.31 1.66 -5.85
N ARG A 7 36.64 1.87 -5.93
CA ARG A 7 37.55 1.74 -4.77
C ARG A 7 37.52 2.94 -3.84
N ARG A 8 37.19 4.14 -4.35
CA ARG A 8 37.39 5.40 -3.61
C ARG A 8 36.19 5.90 -2.83
N ASN A 9 34.98 5.40 -3.09
CA ASN A 9 33.82 5.61 -2.22
C ASN A 9 32.71 4.60 -2.57
N PRO A 10 32.68 3.43 -1.91
CA PRO A 10 31.54 2.54 -2.05
C PRO A 10 30.32 3.14 -1.32
N PRO A 11 29.11 3.10 -1.90
CA PRO A 11 27.88 3.34 -1.14
C PRO A 11 27.89 2.38 0.05
N THR A 12 27.55 2.89 1.23
CA THR A 12 27.77 2.23 2.53
C THR A 12 27.55 0.73 2.41
N ARG A 13 28.64 -0.03 2.61
CA ARG A 13 28.70 -1.50 2.44
C ARG A 13 27.49 -2.21 3.04
N GLU A 14 26.94 -1.66 4.10
CA GLU A 14 25.76 -2.13 4.83
C GLU A 14 24.48 -2.19 3.97
N ILE A 15 24.20 -1.19 3.13
CA ILE A 15 22.97 -1.15 2.31
C ILE A 15 23.05 -2.17 1.17
N ASN A 16 24.18 -2.22 0.47
CA ASN A 16 24.41 -3.22 -0.58
C ASN A 16 24.49 -4.64 -0.02
N HIS A 17 25.08 -4.82 1.15
CA HIS A 17 25.11 -6.11 1.82
C HIS A 17 23.70 -6.53 2.30
N PHE A 18 22.89 -5.58 2.78
CA PHE A 18 21.50 -5.84 3.20
C PHE A 18 20.63 -6.26 2.01
N LEU A 19 20.70 -5.54 0.89
CA LEU A 19 19.94 -5.85 -0.32
C LEU A 19 20.35 -7.21 -0.91
N ARG A 20 21.65 -7.51 -0.99
CA ARG A 20 22.16 -8.80 -1.50
C ARG A 20 21.82 -9.98 -0.58
N ARG A 21 21.91 -9.78 0.74
CA ARG A 21 21.58 -10.83 1.73
C ARG A 21 20.09 -11.16 1.73
N ASN A 22 19.23 -10.15 1.60
CA ASN A 22 17.79 -10.35 1.47
C ASN A 22 17.43 -11.00 0.14
N MET A 23 18.02 -10.56 -0.98
CA MET A 23 17.78 -11.15 -2.31
C MET A 23 18.05 -12.67 -2.32
N HIS A 24 19.17 -13.12 -1.76
CA HIS A 24 19.47 -14.56 -1.66
C HIS A 24 18.50 -15.32 -0.76
N SER A 25 18.08 -14.73 0.36
CA SER A 25 17.07 -15.33 1.26
C SER A 25 15.67 -15.43 0.64
N TYR A 26 15.32 -14.52 -0.29
CA TYR A 26 14.04 -14.57 -1.00
C TYR A 26 14.07 -15.56 -2.17
N LEU A 27 15.17 -15.61 -2.92
CA LEU A 27 15.35 -16.57 -4.02
C LEU A 27 15.40 -18.02 -3.51
N SER A 28 15.91 -18.28 -2.30
CA SER A 28 15.91 -19.62 -1.70
C SER A 28 14.53 -20.12 -1.27
N ASN A 29 13.55 -19.21 -1.09
CA ASN A 29 12.22 -19.54 -0.58
C ASN A 29 11.13 -19.60 -1.68
N THR A 30 11.50 -19.37 -2.95
CA THR A 30 10.54 -19.35 -4.07
C THR A 30 10.95 -20.35 -5.15
N GLY A 31 10.17 -21.42 -5.34
CA GLY A 31 10.41 -22.42 -6.40
C GLY A 31 9.81 -22.07 -7.77
N ASN A 32 9.11 -20.93 -7.89
CA ASN A 32 8.44 -20.54 -9.13
C ASN A 32 9.30 -19.52 -9.93
N PRO A 33 9.80 -19.89 -11.12
CA PRO A 33 10.76 -19.12 -11.90
C PRO A 33 10.22 -17.78 -12.42
N ALA A 34 8.91 -17.66 -12.65
CA ALA A 34 8.30 -16.40 -13.10
C ALA A 34 8.35 -15.33 -11.99
N THR A 35 8.10 -15.74 -10.76
CA THR A 35 8.24 -14.91 -9.55
C THR A 35 9.68 -14.49 -9.31
N MET A 36 10.65 -15.41 -9.49
CA MET A 36 12.08 -15.10 -9.36
C MET A 36 12.52 -14.03 -10.38
N HIS A 37 12.05 -14.14 -11.63
CA HIS A 37 12.33 -13.13 -12.66
C HIS A 37 11.70 -11.77 -12.34
N SER A 38 10.47 -11.74 -11.83
CA SER A 38 9.82 -10.49 -11.42
C SER A 38 10.54 -9.82 -10.23
N ILE A 39 11.02 -10.62 -9.27
CA ILE A 39 11.77 -10.12 -8.11
C ILE A 39 13.13 -9.57 -8.56
N SER A 40 13.87 -10.32 -9.38
CA SER A 40 15.17 -9.88 -9.90
C SER A 40 15.05 -8.59 -10.73
N ARG A 41 14.01 -8.48 -11.57
CA ARG A 41 13.72 -7.26 -12.34
C ARG A 41 13.46 -6.06 -11.42
N PHE A 42 12.66 -6.25 -10.37
CA PHE A 42 12.36 -5.21 -9.39
C PHE A 42 13.62 -4.73 -8.65
N TYR A 43 14.48 -5.64 -8.20
CA TYR A 43 15.74 -5.26 -7.53
C TYR A 43 16.68 -4.51 -8.47
N ASN A 44 16.80 -4.93 -9.73
CA ASN A 44 17.61 -4.23 -10.72
C ASN A 44 17.06 -2.83 -11.04
N GLU A 45 15.74 -2.66 -11.09
CA GLU A 45 15.10 -1.35 -11.27
C GLU A 45 15.32 -0.43 -10.06
N VAL A 46 15.29 -0.99 -8.85
CA VAL A 46 15.59 -0.26 -7.60
C VAL A 46 17.07 0.16 -7.54
N GLU A 47 18.00 -0.75 -7.86
CA GLU A 47 19.43 -0.42 -7.94
C GLU A 47 19.71 0.67 -9.00
N ALA A 48 19.07 0.59 -10.17
CA ALA A 48 19.22 1.61 -11.21
C ALA A 48 18.67 2.97 -10.78
N ALA A 49 17.51 3.00 -10.09
CA ALA A 49 16.93 4.23 -9.56
C ALA A 49 17.80 4.85 -8.46
N ILE A 50 18.37 4.03 -7.57
CA ILE A 50 19.32 4.48 -6.55
C ILE A 50 20.57 5.08 -7.21
N GLY A 51 21.13 4.44 -8.23
CA GLY A 51 22.30 4.98 -8.95
C GLY A 51 22.05 6.33 -9.63
N VAL A 52 20.85 6.55 -10.19
CA VAL A 52 20.46 7.84 -10.78
C VAL A 52 20.28 8.92 -9.70
N LEU A 53 19.78 8.55 -8.52
CA LEU A 53 19.65 9.46 -7.38
C LEU A 53 21.02 9.81 -6.79
N GLU A 54 21.89 8.82 -6.58
CA GLU A 54 23.26 9.04 -6.10
C GLU A 54 24.05 9.96 -7.04
N GLY A 55 23.91 9.79 -8.36
CA GLY A 55 24.55 10.66 -9.36
C GLY A 55 24.00 12.10 -9.38
N LYS A 56 22.72 12.31 -9.06
CA LYS A 56 22.10 13.64 -9.02
C LYS A 56 22.41 14.42 -7.73
N TYR A 57 22.66 13.72 -6.62
CA TYR A 57 22.70 14.32 -5.29
C TYR A 57 24.08 14.26 -4.61
N LEU A 58 25.12 13.73 -5.28
CA LEU A 58 26.49 13.61 -4.74
C LEU A 58 27.15 14.96 -4.36
N HIS A 59 26.63 16.10 -4.84
CA HIS A 59 27.24 17.42 -4.66
C HIS A 59 26.34 18.47 -4.02
N GLN A 60 25.15 18.10 -3.54
CA GLN A 60 24.28 19.01 -2.78
C GLN A 60 24.33 18.66 -1.29
N SER A 61 25.05 19.50 -0.54
CA SER A 61 25.06 19.53 0.93
C SER A 61 23.66 19.90 1.48
N ARG A 62 22.73 18.94 1.47
CA ARG A 62 21.34 19.07 1.98
C ARG A 62 20.83 17.76 2.61
N ASN A 63 21.73 16.94 3.16
CA ASN A 63 21.43 15.63 3.73
C ASN A 63 20.95 15.68 5.20
N SER A 64 19.85 16.39 5.46
CA SER A 64 19.05 16.21 6.70
C SER A 64 17.69 15.56 6.40
N GLU A 65 17.08 15.89 5.26
CA GLU A 65 15.76 15.37 4.85
C GLU A 65 15.85 13.93 4.31
N VAL A 66 16.96 13.57 3.68
CA VAL A 66 17.20 12.21 3.14
C VAL A 66 17.51 11.20 4.25
N GLN A 67 18.11 11.64 5.37
CA GLN A 67 18.30 10.80 6.55
C GLN A 67 17.00 10.55 7.33
N GLN A 68 15.98 11.41 7.20
CA GLN A 68 14.64 11.17 7.74
C GLN A 68 13.83 10.14 6.93
N LEU A 69 14.16 9.90 5.66
CA LEU A 69 13.37 9.07 4.73
C LEU A 69 13.67 7.57 4.77
N VAL A 70 14.76 7.16 5.43
CA VAL A 70 15.14 5.73 5.58
C VAL A 70 14.14 4.97 6.49
N GLY A 71 13.31 5.69 7.27
CA GLY A 71 12.20 5.13 8.06
C GLY A 71 10.80 5.26 7.44
N THR A 72 10.62 6.00 6.33
CA THR A 72 9.28 6.34 5.82
C THR A 72 8.61 5.19 5.10
N GLN A 73 9.38 4.27 4.49
CA GLN A 73 8.81 3.11 3.81
C GLN A 73 8.03 2.19 4.76
N SER A 74 8.62 1.86 5.92
CA SER A 74 7.95 1.04 6.93
C SER A 74 6.73 1.78 7.50
N MET A 75 6.80 3.10 7.68
CA MET A 75 5.65 3.90 8.12
C MET A 75 4.51 3.92 7.09
N VAL A 76 4.83 4.01 5.79
CA VAL A 76 3.83 3.95 4.70
C VAL A 76 3.17 2.58 4.65
N ILE A 77 3.97 1.50 4.72
CA ILE A 77 3.45 0.12 4.76
C ILE A 77 2.56 -0.07 6.00
N ASN A 78 3.02 0.37 7.17
CA ASN A 78 2.26 0.28 8.42
C ASN A 78 0.99 1.12 8.39
N ALA A 79 1.01 2.29 7.75
CA ALA A 79 -0.18 3.10 7.54
C ALA A 79 -1.20 2.37 6.66
N LEU A 80 -0.77 1.78 5.53
CA LEU A 80 -1.65 0.98 4.65
C LEU A 80 -2.20 -0.25 5.38
N LYS A 81 -1.36 -0.99 6.13
CA LYS A 81 -1.78 -2.10 6.98
C LYS A 81 -2.84 -1.65 7.99
N LYS A 82 -2.61 -0.53 8.69
CA LYS A 82 -3.54 0.02 9.68
C LYS A 82 -4.86 0.45 9.05
N ILE A 83 -4.83 1.06 7.86
CA ILE A 83 -6.04 1.39 7.09
C ILE A 83 -6.79 0.11 6.71
N HIS A 84 -6.10 -0.89 6.14
CA HIS A 84 -6.70 -2.18 5.76
C HIS A 84 -7.32 -2.89 6.97
N THR A 85 -6.60 -3.00 8.09
CA THR A 85 -7.14 -3.59 9.31
C THR A 85 -8.38 -2.83 9.80
N LYS A 86 -8.34 -1.49 9.83
CA LYS A 86 -9.51 -0.67 10.23
C LYS A 86 -10.72 -0.84 9.31
N VAL A 87 -10.47 -1.03 8.02
CA VAL A 87 -11.49 -1.36 7.03
C VAL A 87 -12.08 -2.74 7.34
N CYS A 88 -11.27 -3.79 7.44
CA CYS A 88 -11.73 -5.15 7.70
C CYS A 88 -12.49 -5.26 9.04
N CYS A 89 -12.04 -4.58 10.10
CA CYS A 89 -12.75 -4.53 11.38
C CYS A 89 -14.17 -3.93 11.28
N ARG A 90 -14.45 -3.10 10.27
CA ARG A 90 -15.75 -2.47 10.04
C ARG A 90 -16.64 -3.24 9.08
N LEU A 91 -16.11 -4.27 8.43
CA LEU A 91 -16.90 -5.21 7.64
C LEU A 91 -17.70 -6.10 8.60
N ARG A 92 -19.02 -5.98 8.52
CA ARG A 92 -19.98 -6.71 9.38
C ARG A 92 -20.96 -7.49 8.50
N PRO A 93 -21.40 -8.69 8.93
CA PRO A 93 -22.45 -9.43 8.22
C PRO A 93 -23.82 -8.76 8.30
N THR A 94 -24.04 -7.94 9.33
CA THR A 94 -25.31 -7.24 9.52
C THR A 94 -25.16 -5.75 9.24
N PRO A 95 -26.10 -5.13 8.48
CA PRO A 95 -26.06 -3.71 8.23
C PRO A 95 -26.36 -2.92 9.51
N ASN A 96 -25.74 -1.74 9.63
CA ASN A 96 -26.15 -0.77 10.65
C ASN A 96 -27.47 -0.12 10.23
N LEU A 97 -28.39 0.08 11.18
CA LEU A 97 -29.69 0.73 10.96
C LEU A 97 -29.55 2.16 10.40
N ALA A 98 -28.55 2.91 10.89
CA ALA A 98 -28.35 4.31 10.50
C ALA A 98 -27.62 4.47 9.15
N SER A 99 -26.72 3.54 8.82
CA SER A 99 -25.89 3.59 7.62
C SER A 99 -25.65 2.18 7.09
N PRO A 100 -26.66 1.60 6.41
CA PRO A 100 -26.55 0.25 5.88
C PRO A 100 -25.33 0.13 4.98
N TRP A 101 -24.51 -0.90 5.22
CA TRP A 101 -23.43 -1.29 4.31
C TRP A 101 -22.39 -0.20 4.01
N ARG A 102 -22.23 0.76 4.92
CA ARG A 102 -21.25 1.85 4.84
C ARG A 102 -20.31 1.82 6.03
N GLY A 103 -19.03 2.01 5.76
CA GLY A 103 -17.98 2.11 6.77
C GLY A 103 -17.27 3.45 6.68
N GLU A 104 -17.00 4.06 7.84
CA GLU A 104 -16.21 5.27 7.94
C GLU A 104 -15.28 5.25 9.16
N PHE A 105 -14.16 5.94 9.04
CA PHE A 105 -13.28 6.24 10.17
C PHE A 105 -12.35 7.39 9.91
N THR A 106 -11.78 7.89 11.01
CA THR A 106 -10.65 8.79 10.99
C THR A 106 -9.43 8.14 11.64
N MET A 107 -8.25 8.62 11.26
CA MET A 107 -6.99 8.32 11.93
C MET A 107 -5.96 9.42 11.68
N ASP A 108 -5.08 9.61 12.65
CA ASP A 108 -3.93 10.48 12.46
C ASP A 108 -2.91 9.80 11.55
N ILE A 109 -2.39 10.57 10.60
CA ILE A 109 -1.32 10.13 9.72
C ILE A 109 -0.38 11.32 9.46
N PRO A 110 0.95 11.15 9.60
CA PRO A 110 1.89 12.21 9.22
C PRO A 110 1.67 12.63 7.77
N GLN A 111 1.78 13.93 7.51
CA GLN A 111 1.53 14.49 6.18
C GLN A 111 2.50 13.92 5.14
N GLU A 112 3.74 13.70 5.53
CA GLU A 112 4.81 13.13 4.72
C GLU A 112 4.44 11.70 4.26
N VAL A 113 3.91 10.90 5.19
CA VAL A 113 3.45 9.53 4.91
C VAL A 113 2.24 9.55 3.98
N PHE A 114 1.27 10.43 4.23
CA PHE A 114 0.10 10.55 3.35
C PHE A 114 0.48 11.05 1.96
N ASN A 115 1.39 12.01 1.84
CA ASN A 115 1.87 12.52 0.56
C ASN A 115 2.51 11.42 -0.28
N VAL A 116 3.32 10.54 0.34
CA VAL A 116 3.90 9.38 -0.35
C VAL A 116 2.81 8.43 -0.84
N ILE A 117 1.80 8.13 0.00
CA ILE A 117 0.67 7.29 -0.41
C ILE A 117 -0.07 7.93 -1.59
N ALA A 118 -0.41 9.21 -1.48
CA ALA A 118 -1.17 9.93 -2.50
C ALA A 118 -0.41 10.01 -3.84
N GLN A 119 0.83 10.49 -3.83
CA GLN A 119 1.60 10.78 -5.05
C GLN A 119 2.22 9.53 -5.66
N HIS A 120 2.83 8.66 -4.86
CA HIS A 120 3.66 7.55 -5.37
C HIS A 120 2.93 6.21 -5.43
N ILE A 121 1.81 6.05 -4.73
CA ILE A 121 1.00 4.82 -4.77
C ILE A 121 -0.30 5.06 -5.55
N ILE A 122 -1.09 6.04 -5.14
CA ILE A 122 -2.41 6.29 -5.74
C ILE A 122 -2.25 6.97 -7.11
N GLN A 123 -1.54 8.09 -7.21
CA GLN A 123 -1.42 8.84 -8.47
C GLN A 123 -0.39 8.28 -9.46
N ARG A 124 0.32 7.19 -9.13
CA ARG A 124 1.33 6.57 -10.02
C ARG A 124 0.79 6.24 -11.42
N ASN A 125 -0.50 5.95 -11.52
CA ASN A 125 -1.21 5.87 -12.80
C ASN A 125 -2.56 6.59 -12.67
N SER A 126 -3.10 7.10 -13.78
CA SER A 126 -4.37 7.85 -13.83
C SER A 126 -5.62 6.98 -13.72
N TYR A 127 -5.49 5.66 -13.59
CA TYR A 127 -6.60 4.73 -13.63
C TYR A 127 -7.36 4.64 -12.29
N GLY A 128 -8.68 4.49 -12.39
CA GLY A 128 -9.56 4.03 -11.31
C GLY A 128 -9.67 4.96 -10.10
N HIS A 129 -9.25 6.22 -10.21
CA HIS A 129 -9.37 7.21 -9.13
C HIS A 129 -9.54 8.63 -9.67
N GLN A 130 -10.03 9.53 -8.82
CA GLN A 130 -10.08 10.98 -9.02
C GLN A 130 -9.32 11.66 -7.89
N TYR A 131 -8.60 12.72 -8.22
CA TYR A 131 -7.80 13.48 -7.27
C TYR A 131 -8.23 14.95 -7.29
N LYS A 132 -8.47 15.52 -6.11
CA LYS A 132 -8.75 16.94 -5.92
C LYS A 132 -8.00 17.44 -4.71
N GLU A 133 -7.21 18.48 -4.90
CA GLU A 133 -6.49 19.14 -3.82
C GLU A 133 -6.99 20.55 -3.62
N THR A 134 -7.18 20.90 -2.35
CA THR A 134 -7.49 22.26 -1.90
C THR A 134 -6.43 22.69 -0.88
N PRO A 135 -6.38 23.99 -0.50
CA PRO A 135 -5.46 24.45 0.52
C PRO A 135 -5.63 23.74 1.87
N ALA A 136 -6.85 23.33 2.22
CA ALA A 136 -7.13 22.69 3.50
C ALA A 136 -7.17 21.15 3.45
N VAL A 137 -7.55 20.58 2.30
CA VAL A 137 -7.90 19.16 2.18
C VAL A 137 -7.37 18.55 0.89
N ILE A 138 -6.80 17.35 0.98
CA ILE A 138 -6.56 16.46 -0.15
C ILE A 138 -7.69 15.43 -0.19
N TYR A 139 -8.34 15.31 -1.34
CA TYR A 139 -9.49 14.45 -1.55
C TYR A 139 -9.21 13.48 -2.71
N ILE A 140 -9.31 12.19 -2.41
CA ILE A 140 -9.04 11.11 -3.36
C ILE A 140 -10.25 10.19 -3.38
N GLU A 141 -10.84 9.99 -4.55
CA GLU A 141 -11.92 9.03 -4.75
C GLU A 141 -11.42 7.87 -5.58
N ILE A 142 -11.48 6.66 -5.05
CA ILE A 142 -11.23 5.44 -5.81
C ILE A 142 -12.57 4.95 -6.34
N THR A 143 -12.66 4.83 -7.65
CA THR A 143 -13.88 4.48 -8.37
C THR A 143 -13.88 3.04 -8.90
N ASP A 144 -12.75 2.36 -8.81
CA ASP A 144 -12.55 0.99 -9.27
C ASP A 144 -11.95 0.10 -8.17
N LEU A 145 -12.56 -1.08 -7.95
CA LEU A 145 -12.09 -2.06 -6.98
C LEU A 145 -10.66 -2.54 -7.30
N LYS A 146 -10.31 -2.71 -8.58
CA LYS A 146 -8.95 -3.13 -8.99
C LYS A 146 -7.90 -2.12 -8.55
N LYS A 147 -8.25 -0.83 -8.57
CA LYS A 147 -7.38 0.24 -8.08
C LYS A 147 -7.22 0.18 -6.57
N ALA A 148 -8.29 -0.06 -5.83
CA ALA A 148 -8.22 -0.25 -4.38
C ALA A 148 -7.32 -1.44 -4.02
N VAL A 149 -7.54 -2.61 -4.63
CA VAL A 149 -6.71 -3.81 -4.42
C VAL A 149 -5.24 -3.52 -4.76
N PHE A 150 -4.95 -2.84 -5.88
CA PHE A 150 -3.59 -2.45 -6.25
C PHE A 150 -2.88 -1.59 -5.18
N ILE A 151 -3.61 -0.68 -4.54
CA ILE A 151 -3.06 0.19 -3.49
C ILE A 151 -2.71 -0.65 -2.25
N PHE A 152 -3.63 -1.49 -1.80
CA PHE A 152 -3.43 -2.29 -0.59
C PHE A 152 -2.45 -3.46 -0.80
N ASP A 153 -2.28 -3.94 -2.03
CA ASP A 153 -1.22 -4.92 -2.38
C ASP A 153 0.19 -4.38 -2.06
N LYS A 154 0.38 -3.06 -2.03
CA LYS A 154 1.67 -2.45 -1.65
C LYS A 154 2.04 -2.65 -0.18
N MET A 155 1.10 -3.09 0.66
CA MET A 155 1.39 -3.41 2.06
C MET A 155 2.05 -4.79 2.25
N ASN A 156 1.98 -5.66 1.24
CA ASN A 156 2.54 -7.03 1.25
C ASN A 156 4.06 -7.08 1.01
N LEU A 157 4.76 -5.95 1.09
CA LEU A 157 6.22 -5.87 0.88
C LEU A 157 7.04 -6.42 2.07
N GLU A 158 6.39 -6.84 3.15
CA GLU A 158 6.99 -7.43 4.34
C GLU A 158 6.40 -8.83 4.61
N SER A 159 6.99 -9.58 5.53
CA SER A 159 6.84 -11.02 5.82
C SER A 159 5.43 -11.61 5.94
N ASN A 160 4.37 -10.79 6.00
CA ASN A 160 2.97 -11.22 6.02
C ASN A 160 2.29 -10.83 4.71
N ILE A 161 2.32 -11.75 3.75
CA ILE A 161 1.72 -11.56 2.42
C ILE A 161 0.25 -12.00 2.49
N ILE A 162 -0.67 -11.08 2.24
CA ILE A 162 -2.10 -11.37 2.07
C ILE A 162 -2.39 -11.54 0.56
N PRO A 163 -2.98 -12.66 0.12
CA PRO A 163 -3.38 -12.86 -1.27
C PRO A 163 -4.27 -11.71 -1.77
N LYS A 164 -4.16 -11.36 -3.06
CA LYS A 164 -4.94 -10.24 -3.64
C LYS A 164 -6.45 -10.47 -3.54
N GLU A 165 -6.84 -11.74 -3.58
CA GLU A 165 -8.20 -12.23 -3.50
C GLU A 165 -8.82 -12.02 -2.11
N GLU A 166 -7.99 -11.88 -1.08
CA GLU A 166 -8.38 -11.67 0.34
C GLU A 166 -8.24 -10.20 0.77
N LEU A 167 -7.56 -9.36 -0.03
CA LEU A 167 -7.45 -7.93 0.26
C LEU A 167 -8.82 -7.27 0.29
N LEU A 168 -9.05 -6.44 1.31
CA LEU A 168 -10.31 -5.72 1.52
C LEU A 168 -11.53 -6.63 1.72
N LYS A 169 -11.28 -7.87 2.16
CA LYS A 169 -12.29 -8.85 2.55
C LYS A 169 -12.11 -9.25 4.01
N LYS A 170 -13.17 -9.82 4.56
CA LYS A 170 -13.20 -10.46 5.87
C LYS A 170 -14.01 -11.73 5.73
N ASP A 171 -13.33 -12.86 5.88
CA ASP A 171 -14.00 -14.15 5.97
C ASP A 171 -14.68 -14.28 7.34
N LEU A 172 -15.88 -14.82 7.33
CA LEU A 172 -16.72 -15.00 8.52
C LEU A 172 -16.87 -16.47 8.92
N SER A 173 -16.41 -17.38 8.07
CA SER A 173 -16.38 -18.80 8.39
C SER A 173 -15.49 -19.05 9.61
N SER A 174 -16.09 -19.61 10.65
CA SER A 174 -15.33 -20.30 11.68
C SER A 174 -14.53 -21.42 11.01
N ARG A 175 -13.32 -21.70 11.50
CA ARG A 175 -12.28 -22.58 10.91
C ARG A 175 -12.68 -23.96 10.37
N ASN A 176 -13.93 -24.39 10.52
CA ASN A 176 -14.46 -25.62 9.98
C ASN A 176 -15.68 -25.30 9.10
N GLU A 177 -15.70 -25.89 7.91
CA GLU A 177 -16.80 -25.98 6.92
C GLU A 177 -16.78 -25.01 5.74
N GLU A 178 -17.14 -25.58 4.58
CA GLU A 178 -17.18 -25.14 3.18
C GLU A 178 -17.96 -23.83 2.90
N SER A 179 -18.34 -23.10 3.95
CA SER A 179 -19.04 -21.83 3.87
C SER A 179 -18.11 -20.72 3.35
N GLN A 180 -18.43 -20.16 2.18
CA GLN A 180 -17.72 -19.00 1.61
C GLN A 180 -18.29 -17.67 2.12
N GLU A 181 -18.82 -17.66 3.36
CA GLU A 181 -19.44 -16.48 3.93
C GLU A 181 -18.38 -15.39 4.18
N ARG A 182 -18.58 -14.23 3.55
CA ARG A 182 -17.60 -13.14 3.58
C ARG A 182 -18.24 -11.78 3.51
N CYS A 183 -17.52 -10.80 4.02
CA CYS A 183 -17.77 -9.40 3.74
C CYS A 183 -16.65 -8.82 2.88
N GLU A 184 -17.00 -8.03 1.88
CA GLU A 184 -16.00 -7.37 1.01
C GLU A 184 -16.40 -5.93 0.70
N ILE A 185 -15.40 -5.07 0.45
CA ILE A 185 -15.65 -3.71 0.00
C ILE A 185 -16.25 -3.72 -1.41
N VAL A 186 -17.25 -2.87 -1.60
CA VAL A 186 -17.83 -2.56 -2.90
C VAL A 186 -17.32 -1.20 -3.35
N VAL A 187 -16.50 -1.20 -4.40
CA VAL A 187 -16.03 0.03 -5.05
C VAL A 187 -16.56 0.09 -6.48
N LYS A 188 -17.38 1.10 -6.76
CA LYS A 188 -17.91 1.41 -8.11
C LYS A 188 -17.96 2.93 -8.28
N LYS A 189 -18.12 3.43 -9.51
CA LYS A 189 -18.29 4.87 -9.76
C LYS A 189 -19.41 5.51 -8.93
N THR A 190 -20.50 4.79 -8.67
CA THR A 190 -21.64 5.24 -7.85
C THR A 190 -21.43 5.07 -6.34
N LYS A 191 -20.45 4.24 -5.94
CA LYS A 191 -20.11 3.92 -4.55
C LYS A 191 -18.58 3.95 -4.40
N PRO A 192 -17.92 5.11 -4.53
CA PRO A 192 -16.47 5.20 -4.45
C PRO A 192 -15.98 4.96 -3.03
N MET A 193 -14.72 4.53 -2.91
CA MET A 193 -13.97 4.58 -1.66
C MET A 193 -13.22 5.91 -1.59
N THR A 194 -13.36 6.66 -0.51
CA THR A 194 -12.83 8.03 -0.42
C THR A 194 -11.79 8.15 0.67
N PHE A 195 -10.70 8.84 0.35
CA PHE A 195 -9.67 9.27 1.28
C PHE A 195 -9.70 10.81 1.33
N LYS A 196 -10.01 11.36 2.50
CA LYS A 196 -10.04 12.80 2.76
C LYS A 196 -9.02 13.14 3.83
N PHE A 197 -7.91 13.74 3.44
CA PHE A 197 -6.84 14.15 4.34
C PHE A 197 -6.91 15.64 4.63
N TYR A 198 -7.05 15.99 5.90
CA TYR A 198 -7.12 17.36 6.40
C TYR A 198 -5.70 17.82 6.77
N LYS A 199 -5.14 18.75 6.00
CA LYS A 199 -3.72 19.16 6.14
C LYS A 199 -3.43 19.81 7.49
N ASN A 200 -4.35 20.66 7.97
CA ASN A 200 -4.17 21.40 9.22
C ASN A 200 -4.16 20.48 10.46
N SER A 201 -5.02 19.46 10.47
CA SER A 201 -5.13 18.54 11.61
C SER A 201 -4.32 17.25 11.43
N LYS A 202 -3.74 17.01 10.24
CA LYS A 202 -3.05 15.77 9.88
C LYS A 202 -3.90 14.51 10.10
N VAL A 203 -5.21 14.64 9.84
CA VAL A 203 -6.19 13.56 9.98
C VAL A 203 -6.59 13.03 8.60
N LEU A 204 -6.53 11.71 8.44
CA LEU A 204 -7.11 11.00 7.32
C LEU A 204 -8.49 10.46 7.69
N SER A 205 -9.50 10.82 6.92
CA SER A 205 -10.84 10.26 6.95
C SER A 205 -11.03 9.32 5.77
N VAL A 206 -11.52 8.11 6.03
CA VAL A 206 -11.75 7.07 5.02
C VAL A 206 -13.23 6.69 5.04
N HIS A 207 -13.89 6.71 3.88
CA HIS A 207 -15.26 6.23 3.72
C HIS A 207 -15.31 5.19 2.62
N PHE A 208 -16.12 4.16 2.82
CA PHE A 208 -16.27 3.07 1.87
C PHE A 208 -17.64 2.42 2.01
N ASN A 209 -18.05 1.70 0.97
CA ASN A 209 -19.22 0.84 0.99
C ASN A 209 -18.76 -0.61 0.98
N TYR A 210 -19.54 -1.51 1.55
CA TYR A 210 -19.23 -2.93 1.56
C TYR A 210 -20.51 -3.74 1.36
N GLY A 211 -20.37 -5.05 1.29
CA GLY A 211 -21.49 -5.96 1.26
C GLY A 211 -21.17 -7.24 2.01
N HIS A 212 -22.23 -8.00 2.31
CA HIS A 212 -22.13 -9.35 2.81
C HIS A 212 -22.56 -10.34 1.73
N TRP A 213 -21.83 -11.45 1.64
CA TRP A 213 -22.12 -12.60 0.81
C TRP A 213 -22.31 -13.77 1.76
N ASN A 214 -23.49 -14.40 1.68
CA ASN A 214 -23.77 -15.59 2.49
C ASN A 214 -22.92 -16.79 2.03
N ALA A 215 -23.05 -17.93 2.71
CA ALA A 215 -22.32 -19.15 2.39
C ALA A 215 -22.48 -19.64 0.93
N PHE A 216 -23.55 -19.23 0.25
CA PHE A 216 -23.84 -19.56 -1.16
C PHE A 216 -23.33 -18.50 -2.15
N GLY A 217 -22.65 -17.46 -1.67
CA GLY A 217 -22.16 -16.36 -2.51
C GLY A 217 -23.26 -15.40 -2.97
N VAL A 218 -24.42 -15.38 -2.31
CA VAL A 218 -25.52 -14.46 -2.65
C VAL A 218 -25.32 -13.13 -1.89
N PRO A 219 -25.24 -11.98 -2.60
CA PRO A 219 -25.05 -10.68 -1.97
C PRO A 219 -26.31 -10.22 -1.21
N GLN A 220 -26.13 -9.62 -0.03
CA GLN A 220 -27.20 -9.18 0.88
C GLN A 220 -27.31 -7.64 1.02
N HIS A 221 -26.80 -6.86 0.06
CA HIS A 221 -26.55 -5.41 0.18
C HIS A 221 -27.03 -4.55 -1.00
#